data_AF-A0A6A0H716-F1
#
_entry.id   AF-A0A6A0H716-F1
#
_cell.length_a   1.000
_cell.length_b   1.000
_cell.length_c   1.000
_cell.angle_alpha   90.00
_cell.angle_beta   90.00
_cell.angle_gamma   90.00
#
_symmetry.space_group_name_H-M   'P 1'
#
loop_
_entity.id
_entity.type
_entity.pdbx_description
1 polymer ?
#
loop_
_entity_poly.entity_id
_entity_poly.type
_entity_poly.pdbx_seq_one_letter_code
_entity_poly.pdbx_strand_id
1 'polypeptide(L)'
;MVHEVYASKEVVLSAGAIGSPQVLMLSGVGDPRHLQNFNIPVVHHLPGVGQNLQDHPTLYGLTWTIDRHKGSSFGRLLNLYSSVWYLLHRKGPLSVSFGLDGNAFLNTGSHADPLWPDIQLVLQPQTPAIDGGVMFGNQIGFRTKMYREYFGPLNGKHGFNIGTMLSVPKSRGSVTLRSRNPRDAPLIDPNFLSHPDDVDVMMEGGCDVVIWAEVS
;
A
#
# COMPACT_ATOMS: atom_id res chain seq x y z
N MET A 1 30.44 8.52 -10.96
CA MET A 1 31.52 8.25 -9.99
C MET A 1 31.19 6.91 -9.34
N VAL A 2 32.16 5.99 -9.31
CA VAL A 2 32.04 4.72 -8.58
C VAL A 2 32.74 4.93 -7.24
N HIS A 3 32.08 4.54 -6.15
CA HIS A 3 32.66 4.57 -4.80
C HIS A 3 32.82 3.14 -4.33
N GLU A 4 33.99 2.82 -3.78
CA GLU A 4 34.29 1.51 -3.22
C GLU A 4 34.42 1.64 -1.70
N VAL A 5 33.75 0.75 -0.98
CA VAL A 5 33.76 0.71 0.48
C VAL A 5 33.97 -0.75 0.89
N TYR A 6 34.84 -0.96 1.88
CA TYR A 6 35.20 -2.29 2.38
C TYR A 6 34.76 -2.46 3.83
N ALA A 7 34.40 -3.68 4.21
CA ALA A 7 34.07 -4.05 5.59
C ALA A 7 35.03 -5.14 6.08
N SER A 8 35.56 -4.98 7.29
CA SER A 8 36.53 -5.94 7.87
C SER A 8 35.89 -7.15 8.55
N LYS A 9 34.58 -7.08 8.83
CA LYS A 9 33.82 -8.16 9.47
C LYS A 9 32.76 -8.70 8.53
N GLU A 10 31.70 -7.92 8.32
CA GLU A 10 30.50 -8.37 7.62
C GLU A 10 29.84 -7.21 6.86
N VAL A 11 29.04 -7.56 5.86
CA VAL A 11 28.18 -6.63 5.11
C VAL A 11 26.73 -7.02 5.37
N VAL A 12 25.93 -6.07 5.89
CA VAL A 12 24.49 -6.25 6.11
C VAL A 12 23.72 -5.49 5.04
N LEU A 13 22.88 -6.21 4.27
CA LEU A 13 22.06 -5.63 3.23
C LEU A 13 20.67 -5.26 3.76
N SER A 14 20.34 -3.97 3.73
CA SER A 14 19.09 -3.42 4.27
C SER A 14 18.35 -2.54 3.26
N ALA A 15 18.29 -2.95 2.00
CA ALA A 15 17.66 -2.18 0.91
C ALA A 15 16.13 -2.45 0.77
N GLY A 16 15.49 -2.97 1.82
CA GLY A 16 14.06 -3.31 1.86
C GLY A 16 13.68 -4.51 0.99
N ALA A 17 12.39 -4.87 1.00
CA ALA A 17 11.86 -6.05 0.30
C ALA A 17 11.98 -5.98 -1.24
N ILE A 18 12.12 -4.77 -1.80
CA ILE A 18 12.28 -4.54 -3.25
C ILE A 18 13.75 -4.37 -3.65
N GLY A 19 14.50 -3.52 -2.94
CA GLY A 19 15.88 -3.21 -3.33
C GLY A 19 16.87 -4.32 -2.98
N SER A 20 16.66 -5.03 -1.86
CA SER A 20 17.57 -6.12 -1.44
C SER A 20 17.65 -7.26 -2.45
N PRO A 21 16.54 -7.83 -2.98
CA PRO A 21 16.65 -8.88 -3.99
C PRO A 21 17.30 -8.39 -5.29
N GLN A 22 17.08 -7.12 -5.69
CA GLN A 22 17.78 -6.55 -6.85
C GLN A 22 19.29 -6.54 -6.65
N VAL A 23 19.77 -6.06 -5.49
CA VAL A 23 21.21 -6.03 -5.18
C VAL A 23 21.78 -7.44 -5.16
N LEU A 24 21.13 -8.39 -4.49
CA LEU A 24 21.57 -9.79 -4.44
C LEU A 24 21.71 -10.39 -5.84
N MET A 25 20.69 -10.24 -6.69
CA MET A 25 20.73 -10.77 -8.06
C MET A 25 21.83 -10.10 -8.89
N LEU A 26 22.02 -8.78 -8.80
CA LEU A 26 23.11 -8.07 -9.49
C LEU A 26 24.51 -8.50 -8.98
N SER A 27 24.60 -8.92 -7.73
CA SER A 27 25.80 -9.53 -7.13
C SER A 27 25.96 -11.02 -7.43
N GLY A 28 25.09 -11.62 -8.24
CA GLY A 28 25.18 -13.02 -8.64
C GLY A 28 24.56 -14.03 -7.67
N VAL A 29 23.71 -13.59 -6.74
CA VAL A 29 22.96 -14.44 -5.81
C VAL A 29 21.49 -14.50 -6.23
N GLY A 30 21.02 -15.64 -6.73
CA GLY A 30 19.65 -15.79 -7.26
C GLY A 30 19.40 -17.09 -8.02
N ASP A 31 18.31 -17.17 -8.80
CA ASP A 31 18.05 -18.28 -9.75
C ASP A 31 19.05 -18.20 -10.91
N PRO A 32 19.88 -19.24 -11.14
CA PRO A 32 20.86 -19.29 -12.22
C PRO A 32 20.27 -19.00 -13.59
N ARG A 33 19.05 -19.47 -13.89
CA ARG A 33 18.40 -19.27 -15.19
C ARG A 33 18.07 -17.79 -15.40
N HIS A 34 17.55 -17.14 -14.37
CA HIS A 34 17.25 -15.70 -14.41
C HIS A 34 18.54 -14.88 -14.57
N LEU A 35 19.58 -15.20 -13.80
CA LEU A 35 20.87 -14.49 -13.86
C LEU A 35 21.57 -14.64 -15.22
N GLN A 36 21.49 -15.82 -15.84
CA GLN A 36 22.02 -16.09 -17.17
C GLN A 36 21.38 -15.22 -18.25
N ASN A 37 20.07 -14.95 -18.17
CA ASN A 37 19.38 -14.05 -19.11
C ASN A 37 19.97 -12.64 -19.12
N PHE A 38 20.60 -12.23 -18.03
CA PHE A 38 21.29 -10.94 -17.89
C PHE A 38 22.81 -11.07 -17.95
N ASN A 39 23.38 -12.22 -18.35
CA ASN A 39 24.82 -12.45 -18.38
C ASN A 39 25.54 -12.12 -17.05
N ILE A 40 24.87 -12.39 -15.92
CA ILE A 40 25.42 -12.21 -14.57
C ILE A 40 26.00 -13.55 -14.11
N PRO A 41 27.30 -13.61 -13.74
CA PRO A 41 27.89 -14.81 -13.18
C PRO A 41 27.19 -15.23 -11.89
N VAL A 42 26.90 -16.52 -11.75
CA VAL A 42 26.29 -17.06 -10.52
C VAL A 42 27.37 -17.24 -9.47
N VAL A 43 27.28 -16.48 -8.39
CA VAL A 43 28.11 -16.61 -7.19
C VAL A 43 27.48 -17.62 -6.23
N HIS A 44 26.15 -17.58 -6.08
CA HIS A 44 25.42 -18.49 -5.21
C HIS A 44 24.02 -18.78 -5.75
N HIS A 45 23.68 -20.07 -5.86
CA HIS A 45 22.36 -20.51 -6.32
C HIS A 45 21.36 -20.41 -5.16
N LEU A 46 20.51 -19.39 -5.21
CA LEU A 46 19.44 -19.18 -4.23
C LEU A 46 18.16 -18.72 -4.95
N PRO A 47 17.34 -19.64 -5.47
CA PRO A 47 16.23 -19.30 -6.37
C PRO A 47 15.09 -18.55 -5.68
N GLY A 48 15.06 -18.53 -4.34
CA GLY A 48 14.10 -17.75 -3.56
C GLY A 48 14.34 -16.24 -3.56
N VAL A 49 15.50 -15.76 -4.02
CA VAL A 49 15.78 -14.31 -4.10
C VAL A 49 14.80 -13.64 -5.06
N GLY A 50 14.08 -12.66 -4.55
CA GLY A 50 13.05 -11.95 -5.31
C GLY A 50 11.72 -12.70 -5.42
N GLN A 51 11.57 -13.87 -4.81
CA GLN A 51 10.30 -14.59 -4.78
C GLN A 51 9.56 -14.34 -3.45
N ASN A 52 8.33 -14.86 -3.34
CA ASN A 52 7.52 -14.78 -2.12
C ASN A 52 7.24 -13.33 -1.67
N LEU A 53 7.12 -12.39 -2.63
CA LEU A 53 6.69 -11.04 -2.33
C LEU A 53 5.25 -11.10 -1.81
N GLN A 54 5.02 -10.46 -0.67
CA GLN A 54 3.72 -10.33 -0.04
C GLN A 54 3.50 -8.87 0.29
N ASP A 55 2.30 -8.40 0.03
CA ASP A 55 1.83 -7.08 0.38
C ASP A 55 0.32 -7.15 0.58
N HIS A 56 -0.26 -6.18 1.28
CA HIS A 56 -1.65 -6.20 1.70
C HIS A 56 -2.53 -5.45 0.69
N PRO A 57 -3.22 -6.16 -0.24
CA PRO A 57 -4.16 -5.47 -1.12
C PRO A 57 -5.28 -4.85 -0.28
N THR A 58 -5.69 -3.65 -0.66
CA THR A 58 -6.75 -2.90 0.02
C THR A 58 -7.82 -2.52 -0.98
N LEU A 59 -9.06 -2.89 -0.69
CA LEU A 59 -10.23 -2.39 -1.37
C LEU A 59 -10.51 -0.96 -0.91
N TYR A 60 -10.37 -0.02 -1.84
CA TYR A 60 -10.77 1.37 -1.65
C TYR A 60 -12.03 1.65 -2.46
N GLY A 61 -12.98 2.40 -1.89
CA GLY A 61 -14.20 2.80 -2.58
C GLY A 61 -15.43 2.86 -1.69
N LEU A 62 -15.43 2.15 -0.55
CA LEU A 62 -16.51 2.19 0.43
C LEU A 62 -16.51 3.56 1.13
N THR A 63 -17.27 4.50 0.55
CA THR A 63 -17.28 5.91 0.90
C THR A 63 -18.69 6.40 1.20
N TRP A 64 -18.87 7.05 2.35
CA TRP A 64 -20.13 7.65 2.76
C TRP A 64 -19.99 9.16 2.85
N THR A 65 -20.95 9.88 2.28
CA THR A 65 -20.98 11.33 2.34
C THR A 65 -21.76 11.81 3.56
N ILE A 66 -21.24 12.82 4.24
CA ILE A 66 -21.88 13.46 5.39
C ILE A 66 -22.12 14.95 5.12
N ASP A 67 -22.95 15.58 5.94
CA ASP A 67 -23.18 17.02 5.87
C ASP A 67 -21.86 17.80 5.92
N ARG A 68 -21.71 18.81 5.06
CA ARG A 68 -20.48 19.62 4.92
C ARG A 68 -20.01 20.24 6.24
N HIS A 69 -20.88 20.44 7.21
CA HIS A 69 -20.53 21.03 8.50
C HIS A 69 -19.95 20.03 9.51
N LYS A 70 -20.12 18.72 9.29
CA LYS A 70 -19.71 17.65 10.20
C LYS A 70 -18.42 16.94 9.79
N GLY A 71 -17.94 17.13 8.56
CA GLY A 71 -16.75 16.46 8.05
C GLY A 71 -15.49 17.32 7.96
N SER A 72 -14.35 16.65 7.94
CA SER A 72 -13.04 17.23 7.65
C SER A 72 -12.99 17.74 6.21
N SER A 73 -12.34 18.88 5.99
CA SER A 73 -12.12 19.43 4.65
C SER A 73 -10.64 19.73 4.42
N PHE A 74 -10.17 19.42 3.22
CA PHE A 74 -8.77 19.64 2.82
C PHE A 74 -8.35 21.10 3.02
N GLY A 75 -9.22 22.04 2.65
CA GLY A 75 -8.98 23.48 2.84
C GLY A 75 -9.00 23.93 4.31
N ARG A 76 -9.67 23.23 5.23
CA ARG A 76 -9.56 23.50 6.68
C ARG A 76 -8.28 22.92 7.26
N LEU A 77 -7.79 21.80 6.74
CA LEU A 77 -6.56 21.19 7.24
C LEU A 77 -5.32 22.03 6.89
N LEU A 78 -5.24 22.54 5.65
CA LEU A 78 -4.05 23.21 5.10
C LEU A 78 -4.18 24.75 5.02
N ASN A 79 -4.92 25.39 5.93
CA ASN A 79 -5.01 26.85 5.94
C ASN A 79 -3.79 27.50 6.65
N LEU A 80 -3.56 28.79 6.38
CA LEU A 80 -2.41 29.54 6.92
C LEU A 80 -2.36 29.53 8.45
N TYR A 81 -3.51 29.59 9.12
CA TYR A 81 -3.59 29.54 10.57
C TYR A 81 -3.10 28.18 11.10
N SER A 82 -3.56 27.06 10.53
CA SER A 82 -3.11 25.71 10.88
C SER A 82 -1.59 25.58 10.70
N SER A 83 -1.04 26.14 9.61
CA SER A 83 0.40 26.12 9.32
C SER A 83 1.23 26.90 10.35
N VAL A 84 0.83 28.14 10.67
CA VAL A 84 1.52 28.95 11.69
C VAL A 84 1.39 28.31 13.07
N TRP A 85 0.21 27.79 13.40
CA TRP A 85 -0.04 27.15 14.69
C TRP A 85 0.81 25.89 14.88
N TYR A 86 0.93 25.06 13.84
CA TYR A 86 1.80 23.89 13.85
C TYR A 86 3.28 24.27 13.94
N LEU A 87 3.71 25.31 13.21
CA LEU A 87 5.11 25.75 13.25
C LEU A 87 5.53 26.20 14.66
N LEU A 88 4.65 26.94 15.35
CA LEU A 88 4.92 27.49 16.67
C LEU A 88 4.73 26.48 17.81
N HIS A 89 3.71 25.62 17.72
CA HIS A 89 3.28 24.79 18.85
C HIS A 89 3.32 23.29 18.59
N ARG A 90 3.59 22.84 17.35
CA ARG A 90 3.53 21.43 16.92
C ARG A 90 2.19 20.76 17.23
N LYS A 91 1.11 21.54 17.20
CA LYS A 91 -0.26 21.11 17.49
C LYS A 91 -1.20 21.47 16.34
N GLY A 92 -2.38 20.86 16.35
CA GLY A 92 -3.48 21.18 15.44
C GLY A 92 -3.60 20.19 14.28
N PRO A 93 -4.43 20.50 13.26
CA PRO A 93 -4.76 19.56 12.19
C PRO A 93 -3.58 19.08 11.33
N LEU A 94 -2.42 19.74 11.40
CA LEU A 94 -1.21 19.30 10.70
C LEU A 94 -0.36 18.31 11.52
N SER A 95 -0.69 18.08 12.79
CA SER A 95 -0.03 17.07 13.63
C SER A 95 -0.71 15.70 13.59
N VAL A 96 -1.85 15.57 12.91
CA VAL A 96 -2.54 14.28 12.74
C VAL A 96 -2.05 13.57 11.48
N SER A 97 -2.04 12.24 11.51
CA SER A 97 -1.75 11.42 10.33
C SER A 97 -2.83 11.68 9.28
N PHE A 98 -2.41 12.03 8.07
CA PHE A 98 -3.33 12.36 7.00
C PHE A 98 -4.06 11.10 6.51
N GLY A 99 -5.27 10.87 7.01
CA GLY A 99 -6.19 9.86 6.49
C GLY A 99 -6.16 8.49 7.18
N LEU A 100 -5.70 8.37 8.43
CA LEU A 100 -5.76 7.12 9.20
C LEU A 100 -6.08 7.44 10.67
N ASP A 101 -7.36 7.49 11.00
CA ASP A 101 -7.82 7.93 12.32
C ASP A 101 -8.33 6.76 13.17
N GLY A 102 -8.67 5.64 12.54
CA GLY A 102 -9.11 4.43 13.22
C GLY A 102 -8.71 3.17 12.48
N ASN A 103 -8.59 2.09 13.23
CA ASN A 103 -8.36 0.75 12.69
C ASN A 103 -9.24 -0.25 13.44
N ALA A 104 -9.71 -1.26 12.73
CA ALA A 104 -10.33 -2.42 13.34
C ALA A 104 -9.82 -3.69 12.65
N PHE A 105 -9.91 -4.82 13.34
CA PHE A 105 -9.54 -6.13 12.81
C PHE A 105 -10.75 -7.04 12.91
N LEU A 106 -11.02 -7.76 11.84
CA LEU A 106 -12.16 -8.65 11.71
C LEU A 106 -11.71 -10.03 11.23
N ASN A 107 -12.54 -11.00 11.56
CA ASN A 107 -12.45 -12.38 11.09
C ASN A 107 -13.66 -12.64 10.20
N THR A 108 -13.45 -12.88 8.91
CA THR A 108 -14.52 -13.20 7.96
C THR A 108 -14.78 -14.70 7.91
N GLY A 109 -16.06 -15.08 8.01
CA GLY A 109 -16.47 -16.42 8.45
C GLY A 109 -16.10 -17.60 7.53
N SER A 110 -15.77 -17.37 6.25
CA SER A 110 -15.46 -18.47 5.31
C SER A 110 -14.07 -19.07 5.51
N HIS A 111 -13.09 -18.27 5.94
CA HIS A 111 -11.68 -18.66 6.00
C HIS A 111 -10.95 -18.18 7.27
N ALA A 112 -11.66 -17.57 8.22
CA ALA A 112 -11.07 -17.01 9.42
C ALA A 112 -10.33 -18.03 10.29
N ASP A 113 -9.07 -17.72 10.59
CA ASP A 113 -8.35 -18.29 11.72
C ASP A 113 -8.77 -17.54 13.00
N PRO A 114 -9.23 -18.23 14.06
CA PRO A 114 -9.63 -17.55 15.30
C PRO A 114 -8.49 -16.79 16.00
N LEU A 115 -7.23 -17.05 15.67
CA LEU A 115 -6.06 -16.40 16.25
C LEU A 115 -5.56 -15.20 15.44
N TRP A 116 -5.86 -15.14 14.13
CA TRP A 116 -5.31 -14.13 13.23
C TRP A 116 -6.42 -13.49 12.39
N PRO A 117 -6.63 -12.17 12.49
CA PRO A 117 -7.60 -11.48 11.64
C PRO A 117 -7.18 -11.52 10.19
N ASP A 118 -8.16 -11.80 9.33
CA ASP A 118 -7.99 -11.86 7.88
C ASP A 118 -8.25 -10.51 7.22
N ILE A 119 -9.01 -9.63 7.87
CA ILE A 119 -9.34 -8.29 7.42
C ILE A 119 -8.90 -7.23 8.44
N GLN A 120 -8.21 -6.21 7.94
CA GLN A 120 -7.98 -4.95 8.63
C GLN A 120 -8.88 -3.87 7.99
N LEU A 121 -9.71 -3.25 8.81
CA LEU A 121 -10.45 -2.05 8.42
C LEU A 121 -9.63 -0.82 8.73
N VAL A 122 -9.54 0.03 7.72
CA VAL A 122 -8.76 1.26 7.73
C VAL A 122 -9.71 2.44 7.63
N LEU A 123 -9.99 3.08 8.77
CA LEU A 123 -10.98 4.16 8.85
C LEU A 123 -10.32 5.50 8.56
N GLN A 124 -10.85 6.17 7.54
CA GLN A 124 -10.35 7.46 7.08
C GLN A 124 -11.48 8.49 7.20
N PRO A 125 -11.28 9.61 7.91
CA PRO A 125 -12.31 10.63 8.14
C PRO A 125 -12.52 11.56 6.93
N GLN A 126 -12.15 11.08 5.75
CA GLN A 126 -12.16 11.81 4.49
C GLN A 126 -12.55 10.88 3.34
N THR A 127 -13.21 11.44 2.34
CA THR A 127 -13.46 10.73 1.08
C THR A 127 -12.16 10.70 0.25
N PRO A 128 -11.94 9.67 -0.58
CA PRO A 128 -10.86 9.68 -1.56
C PRO A 128 -10.95 10.82 -2.57
N ALA A 129 -12.11 11.51 -2.62
CA ALA A 129 -12.41 12.61 -3.52
C ALA A 129 -12.15 14.01 -2.93
N ILE A 130 -11.61 14.09 -1.71
CA ILE A 130 -11.51 15.33 -0.93
C ILE A 130 -10.69 16.43 -1.63
N ASP A 131 -9.74 16.05 -2.49
CA ASP A 131 -8.78 16.94 -3.16
C ASP A 131 -8.89 16.90 -4.70
N GLY A 132 -9.95 16.29 -5.24
CA GLY A 132 -10.12 16.15 -6.69
C GLY A 132 -9.15 15.17 -7.34
N GLY A 133 -8.42 14.36 -6.58
CA GLY A 133 -7.53 13.30 -7.05
C GLY A 133 -6.08 13.74 -7.19
N VAL A 134 -5.74 14.95 -6.75
CA VAL A 134 -4.41 15.56 -6.94
C VAL A 134 -3.35 14.92 -6.03
N MET A 135 -3.68 14.67 -4.77
CA MET A 135 -2.79 13.97 -3.82
C MET A 135 -3.27 12.56 -3.57
N PHE A 136 -4.51 12.37 -3.08
CA PHE A 136 -4.97 11.05 -2.62
C PHE A 136 -5.06 10.04 -3.76
N GLY A 137 -5.64 10.44 -4.90
CA GLY A 137 -5.74 9.58 -6.08
C GLY A 137 -4.37 9.13 -6.61
N ASN A 138 -3.39 10.03 -6.62
CA ASN A 138 -2.02 9.74 -7.04
C ASN A 138 -1.26 8.89 -6.00
N GLN A 139 -1.49 9.13 -4.70
CA GLN A 139 -0.83 8.39 -3.62
C GLN A 139 -1.27 6.93 -3.57
N ILE A 140 -2.56 6.65 -3.76
CA ILE A 140 -3.11 5.29 -3.83
C ILE A 140 -2.86 4.65 -5.20
N GLY A 141 -2.54 5.44 -6.23
CA GLY A 141 -2.25 4.95 -7.57
C GLY A 141 -3.51 4.60 -8.38
N PHE A 142 -4.63 5.28 -8.13
CA PHE A 142 -5.82 5.09 -8.95
C PHE A 142 -5.56 5.47 -10.41
N ARG A 143 -6.02 4.63 -11.34
CA ARG A 143 -6.04 5.02 -12.75
C ARG A 143 -6.93 6.25 -12.91
N THR A 144 -6.46 7.26 -13.62
CA THR A 144 -7.18 8.54 -13.81
C THR A 144 -8.62 8.35 -14.28
N LYS A 145 -8.85 7.39 -15.19
CA LYS A 145 -10.20 7.04 -15.67
C LYS A 145 -11.11 6.53 -14.55
N MET A 146 -10.63 5.54 -13.78
CA MET A 146 -11.36 4.95 -12.64
C MET A 146 -11.68 6.02 -11.61
N TYR A 147 -10.71 6.87 -11.29
CA TYR A 147 -10.93 7.96 -10.34
C TYR A 147 -12.03 8.92 -10.80
N ARG A 148 -11.98 9.38 -12.05
CA ARG A 148 -12.97 10.31 -12.59
C ARG A 148 -14.38 9.72 -12.64
N GLU A 149 -14.51 8.45 -12.99
CA GLU A 149 -15.80 7.77 -13.09
C GLU A 149 -16.41 7.48 -11.72
N TYR A 150 -15.62 6.97 -10.77
CA TYR A 150 -16.12 6.53 -9.46
C TYR A 150 -16.12 7.66 -8.41
N PHE A 151 -15.01 8.38 -8.26
CA PHE A 151 -14.84 9.42 -7.24
C PHE A 151 -15.16 10.83 -7.74
N GLY A 152 -15.16 11.07 -9.06
CA GLY A 152 -15.48 12.37 -9.64
C GLY A 152 -16.80 12.99 -9.14
N PRO A 153 -17.91 12.24 -9.08
CA PRO A 153 -19.18 12.73 -8.52
C PRO A 153 -19.15 13.07 -7.02
N LEU A 154 -18.12 12.62 -6.30
CA LEU A 154 -17.90 12.87 -4.87
C LEU A 154 -16.96 14.06 -4.60
N ASN A 155 -16.38 14.67 -5.64
CA ASN A 155 -15.45 15.78 -5.49
C ASN A 155 -16.07 16.92 -4.67
N GLY A 156 -15.35 17.38 -3.64
CA GLY A 156 -15.78 18.47 -2.76
C GLY A 156 -16.90 18.11 -1.78
N LYS A 157 -17.33 16.84 -1.73
CA LYS A 157 -18.20 16.29 -0.68
C LYS A 157 -17.35 15.83 0.50
N HIS A 158 -17.84 16.10 1.70
CA HIS A 158 -17.23 15.61 2.93
C HIS A 158 -17.81 14.23 3.26
N GLY A 159 -17.06 13.43 3.97
CA GLY A 159 -17.41 12.04 4.20
C GLY A 159 -16.26 11.27 4.84
N PHE A 160 -16.46 9.98 5.00
CA PHE A 160 -15.43 9.06 5.46
C PHE A 160 -15.35 7.87 4.50
N ASN A 161 -14.22 7.18 4.52
CA ASN A 161 -13.99 5.96 3.77
C ASN A 161 -13.48 4.88 4.71
N ILE A 162 -13.89 3.64 4.44
CA ILE A 162 -13.39 2.47 5.14
C ILE A 162 -12.66 1.63 4.10
N GLY A 163 -11.33 1.59 4.20
CA GLY A 163 -10.52 0.68 3.41
C GLY A 163 -10.59 -0.72 4.00
N THR A 164 -10.87 -1.72 3.17
CA THR A 164 -10.88 -3.13 3.59
C THR A 164 -9.59 -3.77 3.09
N MET A 165 -8.68 -4.14 3.99
CA MET A 165 -7.35 -4.64 3.66
C MET A 165 -7.22 -6.12 4.05
N LEU A 166 -6.69 -6.95 3.15
CA LEU A 166 -6.33 -8.33 3.49
C LEU A 166 -5.09 -8.33 4.37
N SER A 167 -5.20 -8.88 5.57
CA SER A 167 -4.12 -8.94 6.56
C SER A 167 -3.19 -10.14 6.35
N VAL A 168 -3.74 -11.26 5.84
CA VAL A 168 -2.97 -12.50 5.64
C VAL A 168 -3.21 -13.03 4.21
N PRO A 169 -2.73 -12.31 3.17
CA PRO A 169 -2.94 -12.73 1.79
C PRO A 169 -2.20 -14.04 1.50
N LYS A 170 -2.84 -14.94 0.75
CA LYS A 170 -2.25 -16.19 0.25
C LYS A 170 -1.54 -15.99 -1.10
N SER A 171 -1.91 -14.97 -1.85
CA SER A 171 -1.26 -14.55 -3.09
C SER A 171 0.24 -14.29 -2.86
N ARG A 172 1.07 -14.65 -3.85
CA ARG A 172 2.53 -14.45 -3.82
C ARG A 172 3.00 -13.83 -5.12
N GLY A 173 3.74 -12.74 -4.97
CA GLY A 173 4.38 -12.02 -6.06
C GLY A 173 5.87 -12.29 -6.18
N SER A 174 6.52 -11.50 -7.04
CA SER A 174 7.96 -11.51 -7.26
C SER A 174 8.55 -10.13 -7.58
N VAL A 175 9.85 -10.00 -7.36
CA VAL A 175 10.72 -8.90 -7.76
C VAL A 175 11.84 -9.48 -8.61
N THR A 176 11.89 -9.11 -9.88
CA THR A 176 12.88 -9.62 -10.84
C THR A 176 13.68 -8.48 -11.48
N LEU A 177 14.86 -8.81 -11.99
CA LEU A 177 15.68 -7.81 -12.70
C LEU A 177 15.00 -7.40 -14.00
N ARG A 178 14.95 -6.08 -14.25
CA ARG A 178 14.62 -5.52 -15.57
C ARG A 178 15.83 -5.53 -16.50
N SER A 179 17.00 -5.24 -15.95
CA SER A 179 18.27 -5.15 -16.68
C SER A 179 19.45 -5.35 -15.72
N ARG A 180 20.67 -5.31 -16.26
CA ARG A 180 21.92 -5.28 -15.45
C ARG A 180 22.26 -3.92 -14.88
N ASN A 181 21.59 -2.84 -15.30
CA ASN A 181 21.89 -1.51 -14.84
C ASN A 181 21.32 -1.35 -13.42
N PRO A 182 22.15 -1.09 -12.40
CA PRO A 182 21.67 -0.93 -11.02
C PRO A 182 20.75 0.28 -10.82
N ARG A 183 20.69 1.21 -11.79
CA ARG A 183 19.78 2.36 -11.75
C ARG A 183 18.39 2.07 -12.33
N ASP A 184 18.24 0.95 -13.03
CA ASP A 184 16.94 0.59 -13.58
C ASP A 184 16.09 -0.01 -12.48
N ALA A 185 14.85 0.46 -12.34
CA ALA A 185 13.92 -0.11 -11.37
C ALA A 185 13.63 -1.58 -11.71
N PRO A 186 13.60 -2.48 -10.70
CA PRO A 186 13.27 -3.88 -10.94
C PRO A 186 11.83 -4.02 -11.46
N LEU A 187 11.52 -5.17 -12.03
CA LEU A 187 10.15 -5.56 -12.31
C LEU A 187 9.54 -6.03 -10.99
N ILE A 188 8.41 -5.44 -10.62
CA ILE A 188 7.68 -5.76 -9.39
C ILE A 188 6.32 -6.26 -9.82
N ASP A 189 6.02 -7.50 -9.48
CA ASP A 189 4.72 -8.10 -9.67
C ASP A 189 4.20 -8.59 -8.32
N PRO A 190 3.32 -7.82 -7.64
CA PRO A 190 2.72 -8.24 -6.38
C PRO A 190 1.80 -9.46 -6.55
N ASN A 191 1.30 -9.70 -7.77
CA ASN A 191 0.39 -10.80 -8.09
C ASN A 191 -0.84 -10.88 -7.14
N PHE A 192 -1.40 -9.70 -6.81
CA PHE A 192 -2.54 -9.57 -5.91
C PHE A 192 -3.76 -10.34 -6.39
N LEU A 193 -4.49 -10.94 -5.44
CA LEU A 193 -5.75 -11.65 -5.69
C LEU A 193 -5.61 -12.83 -6.67
N SER A 194 -4.41 -13.39 -6.80
CA SER A 194 -4.16 -14.58 -7.62
C SER A 194 -4.67 -15.86 -6.96
N HIS A 195 -4.78 -15.88 -5.62
CA HIS A 195 -5.39 -16.97 -4.88
C HIS A 195 -6.91 -16.71 -4.72
N PRO A 196 -7.79 -17.71 -4.99
CA PRO A 196 -9.24 -17.53 -4.90
C PRO A 196 -9.71 -17.10 -3.50
N ASP A 197 -9.17 -17.71 -2.43
CA ASP A 197 -9.52 -17.34 -1.05
C ASP A 197 -9.29 -15.85 -0.74
N ASP A 198 -8.28 -15.21 -1.36
CA ASP A 198 -8.03 -13.77 -1.14
C ASP A 198 -9.18 -12.93 -1.71
N VAL A 199 -9.77 -13.37 -2.82
CA VAL A 199 -10.94 -12.72 -3.42
C VAL A 199 -12.16 -12.90 -2.53
N ASP A 200 -12.38 -14.12 -2.04
CA ASP A 200 -13.55 -14.46 -1.20
C ASP A 200 -13.53 -13.67 0.11
N VAL A 201 -12.39 -13.68 0.83
CA VAL A 201 -12.20 -12.92 2.08
C VAL A 201 -12.36 -11.41 1.86
N MET A 202 -11.81 -10.87 0.76
CA MET A 202 -11.94 -9.45 0.44
C MET A 202 -13.40 -9.05 0.17
N MET A 203 -14.14 -9.91 -0.52
CA MET A 203 -15.56 -9.69 -0.82
C MET A 203 -16.42 -9.75 0.45
N GLU A 204 -16.17 -10.73 1.33
CA GLU A 204 -16.86 -10.85 2.62
C GLU A 204 -16.60 -9.64 3.50
N GLY A 205 -15.34 -9.25 3.67
CA GLY A 205 -14.98 -8.05 4.44
C GLY A 205 -15.60 -6.77 3.86
N GLY A 206 -15.72 -6.68 2.53
CA GLY A 206 -16.42 -5.57 1.88
C GLY A 206 -17.92 -5.54 2.21
N CYS A 207 -18.59 -6.68 2.14
CA CYS A 207 -20.01 -6.83 2.47
C CYS A 207 -20.29 -6.48 3.94
N ASP A 208 -19.47 -6.99 4.86
CA ASP A 208 -19.62 -6.73 6.30
C ASP A 208 -19.53 -5.24 6.63
N VAL A 209 -18.60 -4.53 5.97
CA VAL A 209 -18.43 -3.09 6.13
C VAL A 209 -19.65 -2.32 5.63
N VAL A 210 -20.24 -2.72 4.50
CA VAL A 210 -21.46 -2.09 3.98
C VAL A 210 -22.62 -2.27 4.96
N ILE A 211 -22.82 -3.50 5.46
CA ILE A 211 -23.87 -3.80 6.44
C ILE A 211 -23.67 -2.96 7.71
N TRP A 212 -22.44 -2.90 8.23
CA TRP A 212 -22.14 -2.12 9.43
C TRP A 212 -22.48 -0.63 9.26
N ALA A 213 -22.16 -0.06 8.10
CA ALA A 213 -22.38 1.35 7.83
C ALA A 213 -23.85 1.72 7.57
N GLU A 214 -24.69 0.79 7.12
CA GLU A 214 -26.12 1.03 6.87
C GLU A 214 -27.00 0.87 8.13
N VAL A 215 -26.53 0.11 9.13
CA VAL A 215 -27.26 -0.17 10.37
C VAL A 215 -26.90 0.79 11.51
N SER A 216 -25.84 1.62 11.34
CA SER A 216 -25.34 2.59 12.32
C SER A 216 -25.85 4.00 12.07
#